data_AF-X1JTD3-F1
#
_entry.id   AF-X1JTD3-F1
#
_cell.length_a   1.000
_cell.length_b   1.000
_cell.length_c   1.000
_cell.angle_alpha   90.00
_cell.angle_beta   90.00
_cell.angle_gamma   90.00
#
_symmetry.space_group_name_H-M   'P 1'
#
loop_
_entity.id
_entity.type
_entity.pdbx_description
1 polymer ?
#
loop_
_entity_poly.entity_id
_entity_poly.type
_entity_poly.pdbx_seq_one_letter_code
_entity_poly.pdbx_strand_id
1 'polypeptide(L)' 'MPATITHLTDGEEFNEISPIFRMTKTLYIIDGHSHIYAAFYALRDLTSPSGEPTNATFGFLGMLLKLLRTKQP' A
#
# COMPACT_ATOMS: atom_id res chain seq x y z
N MET A 1 17.80 -1.32 -24.00
CA MET A 1 18.83 -0.44 -24.59
C MET A 1 18.65 0.96 -24.02
N PRO A 2 19.66 1.62 -23.44
CA PRO A 2 19.51 3.03 -23.09
C PRO A 2 19.68 3.89 -24.35
N ALA A 3 18.85 4.92 -24.49
CA ALA A 3 18.96 5.87 -25.60
C ALA A 3 20.16 6.80 -25.37
N THR A 4 21.07 6.86 -26.35
CA THR A 4 22.20 7.79 -26.40
C THR A 4 21.70 9.19 -26.76
N ILE A 5 22.01 10.19 -25.95
CA ILE A 5 21.72 11.61 -26.25
C ILE A 5 23.02 12.23 -26.78
N THR A 6 23.05 12.53 -28.07
CA THR A 6 24.14 13.27 -28.72
C THR A 6 23.83 14.77 -28.66
N HIS A 7 24.79 15.53 -28.10
CA HIS A 7 25.06 16.96 -28.28
C HIS A 7 24.00 17.81 -29.02
N LEU A 8 23.34 18.71 -28.29
CA LEU A 8 22.65 19.89 -28.84
C LEU A 8 23.31 21.13 -28.25
N THR A 9 23.94 21.92 -29.12
CA THR A 9 24.47 23.25 -28.83
C THR A 9 23.34 24.27 -28.75
N ASP A 10 23.62 25.34 -28.01
CA ASP A 10 22.92 26.61 -27.92
C ASP A 10 21.71 26.66 -26.96
N GLY A 11 22.03 27.02 -25.71
CA GLY A 11 21.56 28.29 -25.14
C GLY A 11 20.13 28.38 -24.58
N GLU A 12 19.31 27.34 -24.65
CA GLU A 12 17.96 27.34 -24.07
C GLU A 12 17.85 26.36 -22.89
N GLU A 13 17.15 26.78 -21.84
CA GLU A 13 17.23 26.30 -20.46
C GLU A 13 17.10 24.77 -20.25
N PHE A 14 18.17 24.17 -19.73
CA PHE A 14 18.24 22.79 -19.22
C PHE A 14 17.48 22.58 -17.89
N ASN A 15 16.38 23.30 -17.62
CA ASN A 15 15.62 23.13 -16.37
C ASN A 15 14.31 22.34 -16.54
N GLU A 16 13.93 21.97 -17.77
CA GLU A 16 12.70 21.19 -18.03
C GLU A 16 12.93 19.73 -18.45
N ILE A 17 14.16 19.30 -18.70
CA ILE A 17 14.45 17.92 -19.12
C ILE A 17 14.80 16.98 -17.96
N SER A 18 13.88 16.87 -16.99
CA SER A 18 13.75 15.67 -16.15
C SER A 18 12.52 14.86 -16.58
N PRO A 19 12.63 14.04 -17.66
CA PRO A 19 11.48 13.31 -18.12
C PRO A 19 11.33 12.03 -17.26
N ILE A 20 10.09 11.79 -16.83
CA ILE A 20 9.38 10.50 -16.81
C ILE A 20 9.61 9.45 -15.70
N PHE A 21 9.90 9.83 -14.45
CA PHE A 21 9.52 8.94 -13.33
C PHE A 21 8.79 9.71 -12.22
N ARG A 22 7.57 10.16 -12.52
CA ARG A 22 6.63 10.47 -11.43
C ARG A 22 6.23 9.14 -10.80
N MET A 23 6.67 8.88 -9.58
CA MET A 23 6.02 7.86 -8.75
C MET A 23 4.55 8.25 -8.60
N THR A 24 3.68 7.52 -9.29
CA THR A 24 2.24 7.69 -9.13
C THR A 24 1.86 7.32 -7.70
N LYS A 25 1.40 8.29 -6.92
CA LYS A 25 0.86 8.02 -5.58
C LYS A 25 -0.33 7.07 -5.73
N THR A 26 -0.31 5.97 -4.99
CA THR A 26 -1.37 4.96 -5.02
C THR A 26 -2.28 5.18 -3.82
N LEU A 27 -3.57 5.42 -4.05
CA LEU A 27 -4.58 5.52 -3.00
C LEU A 27 -5.16 4.13 -2.71
N TYR A 28 -5.09 3.70 -1.46
CA TYR A 28 -5.72 2.46 -1.00
C TYR A 28 -6.98 2.81 -0.19
N ILE A 29 -8.11 2.23 -0.58
CA ILE A 29 -9.39 2.36 0.13
C ILE A 29 -9.75 0.99 0.67
N ILE A 30 -10.09 0.94 1.96
CA ILE A 30 -10.43 -0.30 2.67
C ILE A 30 -11.87 -0.19 3.15
N ASP A 31 -12.69 -1.20 2.83
CA ASP A 31 -13.99 -1.38 3.48
C ASP A 31 -13.80 -2.12 4.80
N GLY A 32 -13.76 -1.35 5.89
CA GLY A 32 -13.52 -1.89 7.23
C GLY A 32 -14.62 -2.85 7.68
N HIS A 33 -15.89 -2.57 7.37
CA HIS A 33 -17.01 -3.36 7.89
C HIS A 33 -17.01 -4.77 7.31
N SER A 34 -16.91 -4.91 5.98
CA SER A 34 -16.91 -6.23 5.35
C SER A 34 -15.69 -7.07 5.77
N HIS A 35 -14.52 -6.45 5.95
CA HIS A 35 -13.31 -7.16 6.39
C HIS A 35 -13.34 -7.55 7.87
N ILE A 36 -13.89 -6.71 8.76
CA ILE A 36 -14.10 -7.06 10.17
C ILE A 36 -15.07 -8.24 10.27
N TYR A 37 -16.19 -8.19 9.54
CA TYR A 37 -17.17 -9.28 9.49
C TYR A 37 -16.52 -10.57 8.99
N ALA A 38 -15.80 -10.53 7.87
CA ALA A 38 -15.10 -11.70 7.35
C ALA A 38 -14.06 -12.26 8.33
N ALA A 39 -13.27 -11.40 8.98
CA ALA A 39 -12.28 -11.81 9.98
C ALA A 39 -12.93 -12.51 11.19
N PHE A 40 -14.08 -12.01 11.65
CA PHE A 40 -14.83 -12.63 12.75
C PHE A 40 -15.26 -14.07 12.42
N TYR A 41 -15.77 -14.33 11.21
CA TYR A 41 -16.23 -15.69 10.86
C TYR A 41 -15.11 -16.61 10.36
N ALA A 42 -14.00 -16.07 9.86
CA ALA A 42 -12.87 -16.85 9.35
C ALA A 42 -11.98 -17.43 10.46
N LEU A 43 -11.81 -16.71 11.56
CA LEU A 43 -10.98 -17.13 12.70
C LEU A 43 -11.87 -17.54 13.87
N ARG A 44 -11.96 -18.85 14.12
CA ARG A 44 -12.73 -19.41 15.23
C ARG A 44 -11.86 -19.59 16.47
N ASP A 45 -12.51 -19.60 17.64
CA ASP A 45 -11.91 -19.92 18.94
C ASP A 45 -10.72 -19.02 19.36
N LEU A 46 -10.64 -17.79 18.82
CA LEU A 46 -9.67 -16.79 19.26
C LEU A 46 -10.31 -15.82 20.24
N THR A 47 -9.91 -15.94 21.50
CA THR A 47 -10.39 -15.10 22.61
C THR A 47 -9.22 -14.50 23.39
N SER A 48 -9.49 -13.40 24.08
CA SER A 48 -8.59 -12.87 25.12
C SER A 48 -8.55 -13.81 26.34
N PRO A 49 -7.62 -13.58 27.29
CA PRO A 49 -7.62 -14.30 28.57
C PRO A 49 -8.90 -14.12 29.40
N SER A 50 -9.66 -13.04 29.19
CA SER A 50 -10.96 -12.83 29.83
C SER A 50 -12.12 -13.53 29.11
N GLY A 51 -11.84 -14.24 27.99
CA GLY A 51 -12.83 -14.95 27.19
C GLY A 51 -13.54 -14.10 26.13
N GLU A 52 -13.19 -12.82 25.99
CA GLU A 52 -13.77 -11.94 24.98
C GLU A 52 -13.26 -12.33 23.57
N PRO A 53 -14.14 -12.47 22.55
CA PRO A 53 -13.70 -12.74 21.18
C PRO A 53 -12.77 -11.66 20.63
N THR A 54 -11.61 -12.06 20.10
CA THR A 54 -10.60 -11.15 19.53
C THR A 54 -10.23 -11.49 18.09
N ASN A 55 -10.87 -12.52 17.51
CA ASN A 55 -10.75 -12.93 16.11
C ASN A 55 -10.91 -11.79 15.09
N ALA A 56 -11.94 -10.94 15.24
CA ALA A 56 -12.21 -9.87 14.30
C ALA A 56 -11.07 -8.84 14.26
N THR A 57 -10.64 -8.38 15.44
CA THR A 57 -9.57 -7.38 15.56
C THR A 57 -8.22 -7.96 15.15
N PHE A 58 -7.92 -9.21 15.53
CA PHE A 58 -6.70 -9.90 15.13
C PHE A 58 -6.60 -10.08 13.60
N GLY A 59 -7.64 -10.59 12.96
CA GLY A 59 -7.66 -10.83 11.52
C GLY A 59 -7.62 -9.54 10.70
N PHE A 60 -8.44 -8.55 11.08
CA PHE A 60 -8.49 -7.26 10.39
C PHE A 60 -7.16 -6.51 10.51
N LEU A 61 -6.59 -6.42 11.73
CA LEU A 61 -5.33 -5.72 11.94
C LEU A 61 -4.16 -6.43 11.25
N GLY A 62 -4.15 -7.77 11.26
CA GLY A 62 -3.17 -8.56 10.51
C GLY A 62 -3.20 -8.27 9.00
N MET A 63 -4.39 -8.13 8.42
CA MET A 63 -4.57 -7.73 7.02
C MET A 63 -4.00 -6.32 6.77
N LEU A 64 -4.31 -5.36 7.64
CA LEU A 64 -3.83 -3.99 7.52
C LEU A 64 -2.30 -3.91 7.62
N LEU A 65 -1.70 -4.58 8.61
CA LEU A 65 -0.25 -4.63 8.78
C LEU A 65 0.44 -5.28 7.57
N LYS A 66 -0.15 -6.32 6.99
CA LYS A 66 0.34 -6.92 5.75
C LYS A 66 0.28 -5.93 4.59
N LEU A 67 -0.81 -5.17 4.43
CA LEU A 67 -0.92 -4.14 3.41
C LEU A 67 0.17 -3.08 3.57
N LEU A 68 0.35 -2.53 4.78
CA LEU A 68 1.37 -1.51 5.06
C LEU A 68 2.78 -2.00 4.72
N ARG A 69 3.13 -3.24 5.11
CA ARG A 69 4.45 -3.83 4.84
C ARG A 69 4.70 -4.12 3.37
N THR A 70 3.67 -4.57 2.64
CA THR A 70 3.83 -5.04 1.25
C THR A 70 3.65 -3.94 0.22
N LYS A 71 2.79 -2.97 0.51
CA LYS A 71 2.43 -1.89 -0.42
C LYS A 71 3.12 -0.58 -0.13
N GLN A 72 3.61 -0.38 1.10
CA GLN A 72 4.25 0.87 1.56
C GLN A 72 3.46 2.10 1.05
N PRO A 73 2.15 2.14 1.36
CA PRO A 73 1.25 3.17 0.84
C PRO A 73 1.62 4.58 1.32
#